data_AF-A0A378QGM1-F1
#
_entry.id   AF-A0A378QGM1-F1
#
_cell.length_a   1.000
_cell.length_b   1.000
_cell.length_c   1.000
_cell.angle_alpha   90.00
_cell.angle_beta   90.00
_cell.angle_gamma   90.00
#
_symmetry.space_group_name_H-M   'P 1'
#
loop_
_entity.id
_entity.type
_entity.pdbx_description
1 polymer ?
#
loop_
_entity_poly.entity_id
_entity_poly.type
_entity_poly.pdbx_seq_one_letter_code
_entity_poly.pdbx_strand_id
1 'polypeptide(L)'
;MQNIYNLNTDAINRLTGIDPTLSPDWQEILEEIIPQLDEESQTIVKNTILSPKGITYSKSAGKFFAKKPETLAQILQSSALHNKQLIKAAHLLQDIYQATPPERYTTIL
;
A
#
# COMPACT_ATOMS: atom_id res chain seq x y z
N MET A 1 -18.44 14.41 11.46
CA MET A 1 -17.38 14.32 10.42
C MET A 1 -16.34 15.37 10.73
N GLN A 2 -15.07 15.03 10.60
CA GLN A 2 -13.92 15.86 10.96
C GLN A 2 -13.06 16.12 9.73
N ASN A 3 -12.36 17.25 9.73
CA ASN A 3 -11.35 17.55 8.73
C ASN A 3 -10.08 16.73 8.98
N ILE A 4 -9.35 16.34 7.93
CA ILE A 4 -8.08 15.60 8.05
C ILE A 4 -7.05 16.31 8.94
N TYR A 5 -7.03 17.65 8.95
CA TYR A 5 -6.11 18.43 9.79
C TYR A 5 -6.48 18.41 11.29
N ASN A 6 -7.66 17.87 11.62
CA ASN A 6 -8.13 17.69 12.99
C ASN A 6 -7.94 16.25 13.50
N LEU A 7 -7.45 15.33 12.65
CA LEU A 7 -7.04 14.00 13.10
C LEU A 7 -5.88 14.12 14.10
N ASN A 8 -5.88 13.26 15.12
CA ASN A 8 -4.74 13.17 16.01
C ASN A 8 -3.50 12.64 15.24
N THR A 9 -2.31 12.94 15.76
CA THR A 9 -1.05 12.57 15.13
C THR A 9 -0.91 11.05 14.93
N ASP A 10 -1.48 10.25 15.84
CA ASP A 10 -1.50 8.80 15.76
C ASP A 10 -2.28 8.29 14.53
N ALA A 11 -3.49 8.80 14.30
CA ALA A 11 -4.30 8.44 13.13
C ALA A 11 -3.61 8.85 11.82
N ILE A 12 -2.95 10.00 11.78
CA ILE A 12 -2.19 10.44 10.60
C ILE A 12 -1.00 9.50 10.35
N ASN A 13 -0.27 9.12 11.40
CA ASN A 13 0.86 8.19 11.30
C ASN A 13 0.41 6.80 10.83
N ARG A 14 -0.69 6.27 11.39
CA ARG A 14 -1.29 5.00 10.95
C ARG A 14 -1.72 5.07 9.49
N LEU A 15 -2.40 6.13 9.08
CA LEU A 15 -2.88 6.32 7.70
C LEU A 15 -1.74 6.43 6.67
N THR A 16 -0.70 7.20 6.99
CA THR A 16 0.45 7.37 6.09
C THR A 16 1.37 6.13 6.06
N GLY A 17 1.42 5.40 7.18
CA GLY A 17 2.18 4.16 7.34
C GLY A 17 1.56 2.93 6.68
N ILE A 18 0.32 3.01 6.19
CA ILE A 18 -0.35 1.88 5.51
C ILE A 18 0.53 1.35 4.37
N ASP A 19 0.79 0.06 4.38
CA ASP A 19 1.34 -0.68 3.24
C ASP A 19 0.57 -2.01 3.14
N PRO A 20 -0.28 -2.21 2.12
CA PRO A 20 -1.06 -3.44 1.96
C PRO A 20 -0.23 -4.71 1.81
N THR A 21 1.06 -4.58 1.49
CA THR A 21 2.00 -5.70 1.35
C THR A 21 2.62 -6.09 2.69
N LEU A 22 2.83 -5.12 3.59
CA LEU A 22 3.58 -5.31 4.84
C LEU A 22 2.70 -5.28 6.10
N SER A 23 1.58 -4.55 6.05
CA SER A 23 0.69 -4.28 7.18
C SER A 23 -0.63 -5.00 6.95
N PRO A 24 -0.90 -6.16 7.57
CA PRO A 24 -2.12 -6.95 7.32
C PRO A 24 -3.40 -6.28 7.84
N ASP A 25 -3.27 -5.40 8.83
CA ASP A 25 -4.33 -4.61 9.48
C ASP A 25 -4.72 -3.35 8.69
N TRP A 26 -4.12 -3.12 7.52
CA TRP A 26 -4.35 -1.92 6.72
C TRP A 26 -5.82 -1.65 6.40
N GLN A 27 -6.65 -2.69 6.24
CA GLN A 27 -8.08 -2.53 5.98
C GLN A 27 -8.80 -1.98 7.22
N GLU A 28 -8.50 -2.51 8.40
CA GLU A 28 -9.10 -2.07 9.66
C GLU A 28 -8.76 -0.61 9.95
N ILE A 29 -7.51 -0.20 9.71
CA ILE A 29 -7.08 1.20 9.84
C ILE A 29 -7.93 2.12 8.96
N LEU A 30 -8.19 1.73 7.71
CA LEU A 30 -9.00 2.54 6.79
C LEU A 30 -10.48 2.56 7.18
N GLU A 31 -11.03 1.43 7.59
CA GLU A 31 -12.42 1.33 8.04
C GLU A 31 -12.67 2.11 9.34
N GLU A 32 -11.65 2.24 10.20
CA GLU A 32 -11.70 3.06 11.40
C GLU A 32 -11.62 4.56 11.08
N ILE A 33 -10.64 5.00 10.27
CA ILE A 33 -10.31 6.42 10.10
C ILE A 33 -11.19 7.09 9.04
N ILE A 34 -11.42 6.46 7.88
CA ILE A 34 -12.07 7.10 6.73
C ILE A 34 -13.50 7.59 7.04
N PRO A 35 -14.38 6.84 7.74
CA PRO A 35 -15.74 7.29 8.05
C PRO A 35 -15.79 8.51 8.98
N GLN A 36 -14.71 8.79 9.71
CA GLN A 36 -14.64 9.96 10.60
C GLN A 36 -14.40 11.25 9.82
N LEU A 37 -13.90 11.16 8.59
CA LEU A 37 -13.54 12.29 7.75
C LEU A 37 -14.72 12.87 6.97
N ASP A 38 -14.71 14.18 6.74
CA ASP A 38 -15.59 14.84 5.77
C ASP A 38 -15.23 14.46 4.31
N GLU A 39 -16.15 14.71 3.37
CA GLU A 39 -15.99 14.28 1.96
C GLU A 39 -14.74 14.88 1.27
N GLU A 40 -14.40 16.12 1.60
CA GLU A 40 -13.22 16.80 1.07
C GLU A 40 -11.95 16.10 1.57
N SER A 41 -11.88 15.83 2.87
CA SER A 41 -10.78 15.12 3.53
C SER A 41 -10.64 13.69 3.01
N GLN A 42 -11.75 12.97 2.83
CA GLN A 42 -11.73 11.64 2.21
C GLN A 42 -11.17 11.69 0.78
N THR A 43 -11.50 12.74 0.02
CA THR A 43 -10.97 12.93 -1.34
C THR A 43 -9.48 13.22 -1.32
N ILE A 44 -9.01 14.04 -0.39
CA ILE A 44 -7.58 14.30 -0.19
C ILE A 44 -6.86 13.00 0.16
N VAL A 45 -7.28 12.28 1.19
CA VAL A 45 -6.67 11.00 1.61
C VAL A 45 -6.63 10.01 0.45
N LYS A 46 -7.73 9.88 -0.28
CA LYS A 46 -7.80 9.01 -1.45
C LYS A 46 -6.72 9.36 -2.49
N ASN A 47 -6.56 10.64 -2.81
CA ASN A 47 -5.69 11.06 -3.91
C ASN A 47 -4.22 11.13 -3.50
N THR A 48 -3.92 11.53 -2.26
CA THR A 48 -2.55 11.80 -1.80
C THR A 48 -1.92 10.63 -1.06
N ILE A 49 -2.71 9.77 -0.41
CA ILE A 49 -2.21 8.66 0.41
C ILE A 49 -2.54 7.32 -0.23
N LEU A 50 -3.82 7.07 -0.53
CA LEU A 50 -4.28 5.73 -0.95
C LEU A 50 -3.92 5.39 -2.40
N SER A 51 -4.21 6.29 -3.35
CA SER A 51 -3.99 6.04 -4.77
C SER A 51 -2.52 5.79 -5.12
N PRO A 52 -1.53 6.54 -4.58
CA PRO A 52 -0.11 6.24 -4.80
C PRO A 52 0.32 4.86 -4.29
N LYS A 53 -0.34 4.35 -3.25
CA LYS A 53 -0.12 3.01 -2.70
C LYS A 53 -0.94 1.92 -3.41
N GLY A 54 -1.62 2.28 -4.52
CA GLY A 54 -2.47 1.38 -5.29
C GLY A 54 -3.77 0.98 -4.57
N ILE A 55 -4.18 1.70 -3.52
CA ILE A 55 -5.39 1.40 -2.75
C ILE A 55 -6.58 2.17 -3.34
N THR A 56 -7.67 1.45 -3.57
CA THR A 56 -8.91 1.99 -4.14
C THR A 56 -10.12 1.48 -3.37
N TYR A 57 -11.16 2.30 -3.24
CA TYR A 57 -12.42 1.89 -2.62
C TYR A 57 -13.42 1.44 -3.68
N SER A 58 -13.99 0.24 -3.50
CA SER A 58 -15.10 -0.23 -4.33
C SER A 58 -16.42 0.01 -3.63
N LYS A 59 -17.25 0.87 -4.22
CA LYS A 59 -18.61 1.13 -3.71
C LYS A 59 -19.50 -0.12 -3.78
N SER A 60 -19.34 -0.97 -4.79
CA SER A 60 -20.17 -2.17 -4.97
C SER A 60 -19.84 -3.27 -3.98
N ALA A 61 -18.57 -3.38 -3.58
CA ALA A 61 -18.13 -4.36 -2.59
C ALA A 61 -18.04 -3.80 -1.17
N GLY A 62 -18.27 -2.50 -1.00
CA GLY A 62 -18.24 -1.82 0.31
C GLY A 62 -16.89 -1.86 1.01
N LYS A 63 -15.77 -2.03 0.28
CA LYS A 63 -14.45 -2.21 0.89
C LYS A 63 -13.29 -1.70 0.04
N PHE A 64 -12.13 -1.55 0.67
CA PHE A 64 -10.89 -1.17 0.02
C PHE A 64 -10.16 -2.37 -0.61
N PHE A 65 -9.55 -2.11 -1.76
CA PHE A 65 -8.73 -3.06 -2.52
C PHE A 65 -7.37 -2.44 -2.79
N ALA A 66 -6.32 -3.21 -2.55
CA ALA A 66 -4.97 -2.84 -2.93
C ALA A 66 -4.59 -3.56 -4.23
N LYS A 67 -4.21 -2.79 -5.26
CA LYS A 67 -3.56 -3.34 -6.43
C LYS A 67 -2.14 -3.75 -6.04
N LYS A 68 -1.82 -5.04 -6.19
CA LYS A 68 -0.46 -5.52 -6.01
C LYS A 68 0.47 -4.80 -7.02
N PRO A 69 1.59 -4.21 -6.57
CA PRO A 69 2.53 -3.60 -7.49
C PRO A 69 3.11 -4.66 -8.44
N GLU A 70 3.48 -4.23 -9.64
CA GLU A 70 4.20 -5.09 -10.58
C GLU A 70 5.56 -5.45 -9.99
N THR A 71 5.92 -6.72 -10.09
CA THR A 71 7.23 -7.21 -9.66
C THR A 71 8.32 -6.69 -10.61
N LEU A 72 9.55 -6.59 -10.12
CA LEU A 72 10.70 -6.24 -10.97
C LEU A 72 10.79 -7.17 -12.19
N ALA A 73 10.50 -8.47 -12.03
CA ALA A 73 10.49 -9.42 -13.13
C ALA A 73 9.42 -9.07 -14.18
N GLN A 74 8.21 -8.69 -13.78
CA GLN A 74 7.14 -8.25 -14.68
C GLN A 74 7.51 -6.97 -15.43
N ILE A 75 8.11 -5.99 -14.74
CA ILE A 75 8.58 -4.75 -15.35
C ILE A 75 9.69 -5.02 -16.38
N LEU A 76 10.63 -5.91 -16.06
CA LEU A 76 11.71 -6.26 -16.98
C LEU A 76 11.22 -7.04 -18.20
N GLN A 77 10.18 -7.87 -18.05
CA GLN A 77 9.54 -8.57 -19.15
C GLN A 77 8.77 -7.64 -20.08
N SER A 78 8.20 -6.54 -19.59
CA SER A 78 7.52 -5.53 -20.41
C SER A 78 8.49 -4.47 -20.98
N SER A 79 9.75 -4.45 -20.52
CA SER A 79 10.76 -3.49 -20.98
C SER A 79 11.31 -3.81 -22.38
N ALA A 80 11.62 -2.77 -23.15
CA ALA A 80 12.22 -2.92 -24.49
C ALA A 80 13.57 -3.67 -24.48
N LEU A 81 14.29 -3.65 -23.35
CA LEU A 81 15.62 -4.24 -23.20
C LEU A 81 15.64 -5.77 -23.20
N HIS A 82 14.52 -6.46 -22.94
CA HIS A 82 14.34 -7.93 -22.97
C HIS A 82 15.57 -8.76 -22.51
N ASN A 83 16.26 -8.32 -21.44
CA ASN A 83 17.47 -8.98 -20.98
C ASN A 83 17.12 -10.21 -20.13
N LYS A 84 17.27 -11.40 -20.71
CA LYS A 84 16.95 -12.69 -20.08
C LYS A 84 17.69 -12.93 -18.77
N GLN A 85 18.92 -12.43 -18.60
CA GLN A 85 19.68 -12.62 -17.36
C GLN A 85 19.13 -11.74 -16.24
N LEU A 86 18.78 -10.48 -16.54
CA LEU A 86 18.14 -9.59 -15.56
C LEU A 86 16.77 -10.11 -15.13
N ILE A 87 15.97 -10.64 -16.06
CA ILE A 87 14.67 -11.25 -15.72
C ILE A 87 14.86 -12.46 -14.79
N LYS A 88 15.85 -13.33 -15.06
CA LYS A 88 16.17 -14.46 -14.17
C LYS A 88 16.64 -14.00 -12.79
N ALA A 89 17.49 -12.99 -12.72
CA ALA A 89 17.95 -12.43 -11.46
C ALA A 89 16.78 -11.84 -10.64
N ALA A 90 15.84 -11.15 -11.30
CA ALA A 90 14.65 -10.61 -10.65
C ALA A 90 13.74 -11.71 -10.10
N HIS A 91 13.56 -12.83 -10.81
CA HIS A 91 12.83 -13.99 -10.30
C HIS A 91 13.53 -14.61 -9.08
N LEU A 92 14.84 -14.80 -9.14
CA LEU A 92 15.61 -15.35 -8.01
C LEU A 92 15.47 -14.49 -6.75
N LEU A 93 15.56 -13.16 -6.89
CA LEU A 93 15.37 -12.23 -5.77
C LEU A 93 13.95 -12.33 -5.19
N GLN A 94 12.94 -12.48 -6.04
CA GLN A 94 11.56 -12.66 -5.61
C GLN A 94 11.36 -13.98 -4.85
N ASP A 95 11.95 -15.07 -5.32
CA ASP A 95 11.90 -16.37 -4.64
C ASP A 95 12.56 -16.30 -3.26
N ILE A 96 13.71 -15.63 -3.16
CA ILE A 96 14.41 -15.40 -1.88
C ILE A 96 13.53 -14.61 -0.91
N TYR A 97 12.90 -13.52 -1.38
CA TYR A 97 12.00 -12.72 -0.57
C TYR A 97 10.79 -13.52 -0.06
N GLN A 98 10.25 -14.44 -0.86
CA GLN A 98 9.13 -15.29 -0.44
C GLN A 98 9.54 -16.39 0.54
N ALA A 99 10.74 -16.97 0.36
CA ALA A 99 11.27 -17.98 1.27
C ALA A 99 11.74 -17.36 2.60
N THR A 100 12.19 -16.11 2.56
CA THR A 100 12.75 -15.37 3.71
C THR A 100 12.21 -13.95 3.69
N PRO A 101 10.94 -13.74 4.08
CA PRO A 101 10.41 -12.39 4.18
C PRO A 101 11.25 -11.61 5.19
N PRO A 102 11.59 -10.34 4.92
CA PRO A 102 12.31 -9.52 5.88
C PRO A 102 11.52 -9.53 7.18
N GLU A 103 12.19 -9.83 8.29
CA GLU A 103 11.61 -9.68 9.62
C GLU A 103 11.01 -8.29 9.69
N ARG A 104 9.73 -8.19 10.09
CA ARG A 104 9.10 -6.89 10.29
C ARG A 104 10.06 -6.07 11.15
N TYR A 105 10.55 -4.95 10.62
CA TYR A 105 11.31 -3.99 11.40
C TYR A 105 10.39 -3.59 12.55
N THR A 106 10.57 -4.26 13.69
CA THR A 106 9.92 -3.90 14.93
C THR A 106 10.74 -2.69 15.34
N THR A 107 10.19 -1.49 15.13
CA THR A 107 10.82 -0.25 15.53
C THR A 107 11.19 -0.36 17.00
N ILE A 108 12.47 -0.61 17.28
CA ILE A 108 13.08 -0.24 18.53
C ILE A 108 13.33 1.25 18.36
N LEU A 109 12.51 2.07 19.04
CA LEU A 109 12.84 3.33 19.74
C LEU A 109 11.54 4.03 20.16
#